data_AF-A0A7S2J2K6-F1
#
_entry.id   AF-A0A7S2J2K6-F1
#
_cell.length_a   1.000
_cell.length_b   1.000
_cell.length_c   1.000
_cell.angle_alpha   90.00
_cell.angle_beta   90.00
_cell.angle_gamma   90.00
#
_symmetry.space_group_name_H-M   'P 1'
#
loop_
_entity.id
_entity.type
_entity.pdbx_description
1 polymer ?
#
loop_
_entity_poly.entity_id
_entity_poly.type
_entity_poly.pdbx_seq_one_letter_code
_entity_poly.pdbx_strand_id
1 'polypeptide(L)'
;APMPVAIWNGVDSSVSPAKATPYDNEAIFTGSATVVDGAGPGGKGKGIVNIYPGLCNKGDWPSCTTGTLLAMAVPANYEGDELLTNWSKPDFNPIIESTQRDPSSAWKEAGTGEWRLRTYDSMVYGTASDEDFMAGKWYTIGKSTDFRTCECPSFYPMPAASPGTERAYAAAQDLPTHVHKTSCGGDWWQLGTYTEGGLKALGSFNATAGWEDLFTQRKIDMGHFYASKDNVYPTLDGGIRRINWGWATVPPASTQTLPREVTFNAEVRMLQQFPIHEIEQLRGDVAYSDAPVLSSGKPLQLRVSAGVVKASEVEVVFQLGELGKTRLALSFGDTGSSPTTLNRSMASTDLPGDDLSVEHNPSTDRDAAAAQCQKDCDAHSECKAWTYVVRGSPSGSGDCCLKSAVPCPRMHQGTCTSGVKSPSAPTGCGPKLTCTVDYAPPTNASAGFYELQVACGGSKDVLRLTPTETELRVRAYLDVTFAEVYFQQGRVAITEVVQLADDSGVSIESEGADATVKSATIFPMNSIWTTPEAVRKAARVYH
;
A
#
# COMPACT_ATOMS: atom_id res chain seq x y z
N ALA A 1 -16.19 -9.53 8.41
CA ALA A 1 -17.58 -9.03 8.37
C ALA A 1 -17.64 -7.80 7.47
N PRO A 2 -18.77 -7.49 6.79
CA PRO A 2 -18.91 -6.20 6.11
C PRO A 2 -18.66 -5.09 7.13
N MET A 3 -17.79 -4.13 6.80
CA MET A 3 -17.64 -2.93 7.62
C MET A 3 -18.99 -2.20 7.61
N PRO A 4 -19.56 -1.85 8.78
CA PRO A 4 -20.83 -1.14 8.81
C PRO A 4 -20.67 0.22 8.11
N VAL A 5 -21.58 0.54 7.18
CA VAL A 5 -21.70 1.89 6.64
C VAL A 5 -22.24 2.76 7.77
N ALA A 6 -21.39 3.63 8.29
CA ALA A 6 -21.66 4.32 9.54
C ALA A 6 -22.43 5.65 9.33
N ILE A 7 -22.31 6.26 8.14
CA ILE A 7 -23.00 7.50 7.76
C ILE A 7 -23.70 7.28 6.41
N TRP A 8 -25.03 7.41 6.38
CA TRP A 8 -25.86 7.20 5.19
C TRP A 8 -26.21 8.53 4.51
N ASN A 9 -26.28 8.58 3.18
CA ASN A 9 -26.73 9.77 2.44
C ASN A 9 -28.26 9.95 2.53
N GLY A 10 -28.74 11.19 2.57
CA GLY A 10 -30.19 11.49 2.54
C GLY A 10 -30.98 11.19 3.81
N VAL A 11 -30.37 10.56 4.82
CA VAL A 11 -31.02 10.22 6.09
C VAL A 11 -30.05 10.28 7.28
N ASP A 12 -30.55 10.71 8.43
CA ASP A 12 -29.99 10.43 9.75
C ASP A 12 -30.81 9.31 10.40
N SER A 13 -30.19 8.13 10.48
CA SER A 13 -30.80 6.92 11.06
C SER A 13 -30.55 6.79 12.57
N SER A 14 -29.86 7.73 13.20
CA SER A 14 -29.58 7.68 14.64
C SER A 14 -30.79 8.07 15.51
N VAL A 15 -31.82 8.69 14.91
CA VAL A 15 -33.06 9.12 15.55
C VAL A 15 -34.26 8.30 15.09
N SER A 16 -35.33 8.24 15.89
CA SER A 16 -36.58 7.54 15.56
C SER A 16 -37.79 8.47 15.69
N PRO A 17 -38.56 8.70 14.60
CA PRO A 17 -38.33 8.23 13.22
C PRO A 17 -37.04 8.84 12.63
N ALA A 18 -36.46 8.16 11.65
CA ALA A 18 -35.27 8.64 10.94
C ALA A 18 -35.55 10.02 10.30
N LYS A 19 -34.56 10.91 10.34
CA LYS A 19 -34.69 12.29 9.85
C LYS A 19 -34.12 12.40 8.44
N ALA A 20 -34.87 12.98 7.51
CA ALA A 20 -34.36 13.24 6.16
C ALA A 20 -33.25 14.31 6.17
N THR A 21 -32.22 14.14 5.35
CA THR A 21 -31.13 15.11 5.17
C THR A 21 -31.00 15.52 3.70
N PRO A 22 -31.81 16.48 3.22
CA PRO A 22 -31.81 16.89 1.80
C PRO A 22 -30.48 17.44 1.29
N TYR A 23 -29.63 17.94 2.19
CA TYR A 23 -28.33 18.53 1.88
C TYR A 23 -27.25 17.51 1.46
N ASP A 24 -27.50 16.20 1.61
CA ASP A 24 -26.58 15.14 1.18
C ASP A 24 -27.33 13.96 0.56
N ASN A 25 -28.48 14.21 -0.05
CA ASN A 25 -29.39 13.17 -0.51
C ASN A 25 -28.89 12.40 -1.74
N GLU A 26 -28.08 13.01 -2.60
CA GLU A 26 -27.56 12.35 -3.81
C GLU A 26 -26.45 11.35 -3.47
N ALA A 27 -25.48 11.77 -2.64
CA ALA A 27 -24.34 10.95 -2.22
C ALA A 27 -23.56 11.63 -1.09
N ILE A 28 -22.70 10.84 -0.43
CA ILE A 28 -21.63 11.34 0.43
C ILE A 28 -20.30 11.06 -0.27
N PHE A 29 -19.51 12.09 -0.52
CA PHE A 29 -18.18 11.99 -1.13
C PHE A 29 -17.08 11.97 -0.05
N THR A 30 -15.80 11.94 -0.47
CA THR A 30 -14.64 11.80 0.42
C THR A 30 -14.61 12.87 1.50
N GLY A 31 -14.61 12.45 2.77
CA GLY A 31 -14.48 13.31 3.95
C GLY A 31 -13.22 13.04 4.77
N SER A 32 -13.09 13.74 5.90
CA SER A 32 -11.99 13.57 6.85
C SER A 32 -12.49 13.62 8.29
N ALA A 33 -11.84 12.85 9.16
CA ALA A 33 -12.12 12.84 10.59
C ALA A 33 -11.11 13.72 11.35
N THR A 34 -11.59 14.49 12.32
CA THR A 34 -10.78 15.31 13.22
C THR A 34 -11.11 14.96 14.66
N VAL A 35 -10.10 14.89 15.53
CA VAL A 35 -10.28 14.73 16.97
C VAL A 35 -10.41 16.11 17.62
N VAL A 36 -11.54 16.38 18.27
CA VAL A 36 -11.89 17.70 18.82
C VAL A 36 -12.24 17.56 20.31
N ASP A 37 -11.79 18.50 21.13
CA ASP A 37 -12.19 18.58 22.54
C ASP A 37 -13.67 18.97 22.66
N GLY A 38 -14.39 18.34 23.58
CA GLY A 38 -15.85 18.45 23.72
C GLY A 38 -16.64 17.49 22.83
N ALA A 39 -16.00 16.79 21.90
CA ALA A 39 -16.66 15.79 21.05
C ALA A 39 -16.71 14.38 21.67
N GLY A 40 -16.05 14.15 22.81
CA GLY A 40 -16.01 12.84 23.46
C GLY A 40 -17.31 12.45 24.19
N PRO A 41 -17.32 11.28 24.86
CA PRO A 41 -18.50 10.78 25.58
C PRO A 41 -19.10 11.82 26.54
N GLY A 42 -20.42 12.01 26.48
CA GLY A 42 -21.15 12.98 27.30
C GLY A 42 -20.79 14.45 27.02
N GLY A 43 -20.20 14.75 25.85
CA GLY A 43 -19.75 16.09 25.47
C GLY A 43 -18.48 16.53 26.19
N LYS A 44 -17.65 15.57 26.65
CA LYS A 44 -16.44 15.83 27.45
C LYS A 44 -15.21 15.23 26.79
N GLY A 45 -14.09 15.95 26.87
CA GLY A 45 -12.81 15.49 26.35
C GLY A 45 -12.80 15.27 24.84
N LYS A 46 -11.79 14.57 24.36
CA LYS A 46 -11.56 14.35 22.92
C LYS A 46 -12.55 13.35 22.33
N GLY A 47 -13.10 13.68 21.17
CA GLY A 47 -13.88 12.74 20.36
C GLY A 47 -13.70 13.01 18.87
N ILE A 48 -14.18 12.10 18.04
CA ILE A 48 -14.06 12.17 16.59
C ILE A 48 -15.24 12.91 16.00
N VAL A 49 -14.96 13.85 15.09
CA VAL A 49 -15.95 14.50 14.25
C VAL A 49 -15.57 14.29 12.80
N ASN A 50 -16.52 13.83 11.99
CA ASN A 50 -16.32 13.65 10.55
C ASN A 50 -16.88 14.85 9.80
N ILE A 51 -16.09 15.47 8.94
CA ILE A 51 -16.54 16.50 8.01
C ILE A 51 -16.48 15.90 6.60
N TYR A 52 -17.61 15.90 5.93
CA TYR A 52 -17.75 15.31 4.61
C TYR A 52 -18.51 16.23 3.66
N PRO A 53 -18.25 16.11 2.35
CA PRO A 53 -19.05 16.78 1.34
C PRO A 53 -20.34 16.01 1.05
N GLY A 54 -21.48 16.66 1.29
CA GLY A 54 -22.78 16.18 0.85
C GLY A 54 -23.03 16.57 -0.59
N LEU A 55 -23.33 15.60 -1.45
CA LEU A 55 -23.78 15.85 -2.81
C LEU A 55 -25.28 16.17 -2.75
N CYS A 56 -25.66 17.33 -3.27
CA CYS A 56 -27.01 17.87 -3.18
C CYS A 56 -27.55 18.27 -4.55
N ASN A 57 -28.87 18.47 -4.63
CA ASN A 57 -29.52 19.03 -5.80
C ASN A 57 -30.42 20.23 -5.42
N LYS A 58 -30.69 21.12 -6.39
CA LYS A 58 -31.51 22.33 -6.15
C LYS A 58 -32.99 22.06 -5.87
N GLY A 59 -33.50 20.91 -6.30
CA GLY A 59 -34.90 20.52 -6.09
C GLY A 59 -35.19 20.25 -4.61
N ASP A 60 -34.28 19.54 -3.95
CA ASP A 60 -34.42 19.14 -2.55
C ASP A 60 -33.70 20.11 -1.58
N TRP A 61 -32.63 20.77 -2.04
CA TRP A 61 -31.90 21.79 -1.29
C TRP A 61 -31.67 23.05 -2.15
N PRO A 62 -32.56 24.06 -2.09
CA PRO A 62 -32.47 25.24 -2.96
C PRO A 62 -31.15 26.01 -2.89
N SER A 63 -30.46 25.93 -1.75
CA SER A 63 -29.13 26.53 -1.53
C SER A 63 -27.99 25.77 -2.22
N CYS A 64 -28.23 24.62 -2.85
CA CYS A 64 -27.22 23.81 -3.53
C CYS A 64 -26.83 24.39 -4.91
N THR A 65 -25.91 25.35 -4.95
CA THR A 65 -25.52 26.02 -6.21
C THR A 65 -24.32 25.39 -6.92
N THR A 66 -23.44 24.72 -6.18
CA THR A 66 -22.21 24.09 -6.70
C THR A 66 -22.34 22.57 -6.85
N GLY A 67 -23.45 21.98 -6.39
CA GLY A 67 -23.66 20.53 -6.33
C GLY A 67 -23.13 19.87 -5.05
N THR A 68 -22.30 20.56 -4.27
CA THR A 68 -21.77 20.06 -2.99
C THR A 68 -21.79 21.10 -1.88
N LEU A 69 -21.83 20.63 -0.63
CA LEU A 69 -21.74 21.42 0.60
C LEU A 69 -20.93 20.63 1.65
N LEU A 70 -20.53 21.24 2.76
CA LEU A 70 -19.90 20.52 3.87
C LEU A 70 -20.90 20.27 4.99
N ALA A 71 -20.93 19.04 5.50
CA ALA A 71 -21.71 18.62 6.64
C ALA A 71 -20.84 17.91 7.67
N MET A 72 -21.29 17.90 8.92
CA MET A 72 -20.68 17.18 10.03
C MET A 72 -21.48 15.93 10.38
N ALA A 73 -20.78 14.89 10.80
CA ALA A 73 -21.35 13.77 11.54
C ALA A 73 -20.53 13.51 12.80
N VAL A 74 -21.23 13.12 13.87
CA VAL A 74 -20.62 12.77 15.17
C VAL A 74 -21.13 11.40 15.60
N PRO A 75 -20.36 10.59 16.34
CA PRO A 75 -20.85 9.33 16.87
C PRO A 75 -22.09 9.52 17.73
N ALA A 76 -23.14 8.73 17.46
CA ALA A 76 -24.42 8.83 18.16
C ALA A 76 -24.37 8.28 19.59
N ASN A 77 -23.45 7.34 19.84
CA ASN A 77 -23.34 6.63 21.11
C ASN A 77 -21.92 6.17 21.40
N TYR A 78 -21.07 7.04 21.95
CA TYR A 78 -19.72 6.63 22.33
C TYR A 78 -19.69 5.53 23.40
N GLU A 79 -20.60 5.58 24.39
CA GLU A 79 -20.55 4.68 25.57
C GLU A 79 -21.03 3.26 25.25
N GLY A 80 -22.01 3.11 24.36
CA GLY A 80 -22.60 1.81 23.99
C GLY A 80 -22.27 1.33 22.59
N ASP A 81 -21.64 2.14 21.75
CA ASP A 81 -21.18 1.76 20.41
C ASP A 81 -19.68 1.94 20.23
N GLU A 82 -18.94 1.00 20.83
CA GLU A 82 -17.49 1.02 20.76
C GLU A 82 -16.91 0.86 19.33
N LEU A 83 -17.70 0.39 18.37
CA LEU A 83 -17.26 0.25 16.98
C LEU A 83 -17.60 1.49 16.14
N LEU A 84 -18.23 2.51 16.74
CA LEU A 84 -18.68 3.74 16.08
C LEU A 84 -19.44 3.44 14.78
N THR A 85 -20.41 2.54 14.87
CA THR A 85 -21.27 2.10 13.76
C THR A 85 -22.47 3.01 13.55
N ASN A 86 -22.87 3.77 14.58
CA ASN A 86 -24.01 4.68 14.53
C ASN A 86 -23.54 6.14 14.67
N TRP A 87 -23.91 6.96 13.69
CA TRP A 87 -23.54 8.38 13.62
C TRP A 87 -24.78 9.25 13.51
N SER A 88 -24.77 10.36 14.24
CA SER A 88 -25.78 11.41 14.17
C SER A 88 -25.31 12.55 13.27
N LYS A 89 -26.26 13.16 12.57
CA LYS A 89 -26.02 14.36 11.77
C LYS A 89 -26.63 15.56 12.49
N PRO A 90 -25.83 16.48 13.04
CA PRO A 90 -26.34 17.60 13.81
C PRO A 90 -27.34 18.48 13.03
N ASP A 91 -28.33 19.03 13.75
CA ASP A 91 -29.41 19.85 13.17
C ASP A 91 -28.92 21.13 12.48
N PHE A 92 -27.74 21.62 12.84
CA PHE A 92 -27.15 22.81 12.23
C PHE A 92 -26.61 22.55 10.82
N ASN A 93 -26.50 21.30 10.37
CA ASN A 93 -26.00 21.01 9.04
C ASN A 93 -26.87 21.66 7.95
N PRO A 94 -26.26 22.11 6.85
CA PRO A 94 -24.83 22.05 6.52
C PRO A 94 -23.98 23.15 7.21
N ILE A 95 -22.69 22.89 7.44
CA ILE A 95 -21.78 23.87 8.05
C ILE A 95 -21.22 24.90 7.05
N ILE A 96 -21.12 24.52 5.78
CA ILE A 96 -20.77 25.43 4.68
C ILE A 96 -21.66 25.07 3.50
N GLU A 97 -22.45 26.04 3.06
CA GLU A 97 -23.30 25.95 1.88
C GLU A 97 -22.49 26.11 0.59
N SER A 98 -22.91 25.44 -0.48
CA SER A 98 -22.41 25.68 -1.85
C SER A 98 -20.90 25.79 -1.97
N THR A 99 -20.19 24.72 -1.63
CA THR A 99 -18.73 24.63 -1.70
C THR A 99 -18.30 23.52 -2.66
N GLN A 100 -17.02 23.15 -2.62
CA GLN A 100 -16.42 22.03 -3.31
C GLN A 100 -16.14 20.87 -2.34
N ARG A 101 -15.73 19.74 -2.91
CA ARG A 101 -15.53 18.46 -2.22
C ARG A 101 -14.17 18.34 -1.52
N ASP A 102 -13.96 17.17 -0.93
CA ASP A 102 -12.72 16.70 -0.31
C ASP A 102 -12.18 17.64 0.78
N PRO A 103 -12.94 17.92 1.85
CA PRO A 103 -12.39 18.62 3.01
C PRO A 103 -11.20 17.84 3.58
N SER A 104 -10.10 18.53 3.87
CA SER A 104 -8.98 17.98 4.64
C SER A 104 -9.41 17.66 6.07
N SER A 105 -8.61 16.89 6.80
CA SER A 105 -8.68 16.93 8.27
C SER A 105 -8.47 18.37 8.71
N ALA A 106 -9.20 18.81 9.73
CA ALA A 106 -9.02 20.16 10.24
C ALA A 106 -7.73 20.25 11.07
N TRP A 107 -7.01 21.35 10.94
CA TRP A 107 -5.85 21.68 11.78
C TRP A 107 -6.18 22.90 12.64
N LYS A 108 -5.59 22.99 13.83
CA LYS A 108 -5.77 24.11 14.75
C LYS A 108 -4.54 24.99 14.74
N GLU A 109 -4.72 26.28 14.48
CA GLU A 109 -3.67 27.28 14.56
C GLU A 109 -3.27 27.47 16.03
N ALA A 110 -1.99 27.30 16.35
CA ALA A 110 -1.51 27.36 17.72
C ALA A 110 -1.58 28.78 18.29
N GLY A 111 -1.35 29.80 17.45
CA GLY A 111 -1.33 31.20 17.86
C GLY A 111 -2.71 31.79 18.13
N THR A 112 -3.76 31.27 17.49
CA THR A 112 -5.12 31.83 17.61
C THR A 112 -6.14 30.87 18.21
N GLY A 113 -5.88 29.56 18.17
CA GLY A 113 -6.87 28.53 18.52
C GLY A 113 -7.94 28.28 17.46
N GLU A 114 -7.91 28.99 16.32
CA GLU A 114 -8.83 28.82 15.20
C GLU A 114 -8.56 27.49 14.50
N TRP A 115 -9.60 26.69 14.31
CA TRP A 115 -9.55 25.51 13.47
C TRP A 115 -9.75 25.90 12.02
N ARG A 116 -9.05 25.22 11.13
CA ARG A 116 -9.12 25.41 9.69
C ARG A 116 -9.19 24.10 8.96
N LEU A 117 -9.87 24.10 7.83
CA LEU A 117 -9.81 23.03 6.83
C LEU A 117 -9.74 23.63 5.44
N ARG A 118 -9.34 22.83 4.46
CA ARG A 118 -9.38 23.22 3.05
C ARG A 118 -10.12 22.21 2.18
N THR A 119 -10.61 22.66 1.03
CA THR A 119 -11.30 21.82 0.02
C THR A 119 -10.50 21.70 -1.28
N TYR A 120 -11.03 20.89 -2.20
CA TYR A 120 -10.49 20.63 -3.54
C TYR A 120 -9.99 21.90 -4.26
N ASP A 121 -10.77 22.98 -4.23
CA ASP A 121 -10.56 24.23 -4.96
C ASP A 121 -9.66 25.25 -4.27
N SER A 122 -8.95 24.82 -3.23
CA SER A 122 -8.02 25.63 -2.42
C SER A 122 -8.71 26.68 -1.54
N MET A 123 -10.03 26.57 -1.36
CA MET A 123 -10.73 27.33 -0.35
C MET A 123 -10.34 26.85 1.06
N VAL A 124 -10.12 27.82 1.96
CA VAL A 124 -9.94 27.61 3.39
C VAL A 124 -11.17 28.09 4.14
N TYR A 125 -11.65 27.25 5.06
CA TYR A 125 -12.74 27.53 5.99
C TYR A 125 -12.20 27.50 7.42
N GLY A 126 -12.84 28.26 8.31
CA GLY A 126 -12.43 28.35 9.71
C GLY A 126 -13.58 28.27 10.70
N THR A 127 -13.25 27.92 11.94
CA THR A 127 -14.11 28.03 13.11
C THR A 127 -13.26 28.41 14.33
N ALA A 128 -13.78 29.30 15.18
CA ALA A 128 -12.93 30.09 16.09
C ALA A 128 -12.41 29.31 17.31
N SER A 129 -13.07 28.21 17.69
CA SER A 129 -12.77 27.46 18.90
C SER A 129 -13.32 26.03 18.82
N ASP A 130 -13.00 25.18 19.80
CA ASP A 130 -13.60 23.84 19.91
C ASP A 130 -15.13 23.94 20.13
N GLU A 131 -15.59 24.93 20.89
CA GLU A 131 -17.03 25.18 21.11
C GLU A 131 -17.74 25.56 19.81
N ASP A 132 -17.16 26.47 19.02
CA ASP A 132 -17.73 26.89 17.74
C ASP A 132 -17.65 25.76 16.70
N PHE A 133 -16.61 24.91 16.75
CA PHE A 133 -16.51 23.70 15.94
C PHE A 133 -17.69 22.78 16.22
N MET A 134 -17.94 22.48 17.50
CA MET A 134 -19.05 21.60 17.92
C MET A 134 -20.42 22.21 17.67
N ALA A 135 -20.53 23.54 17.68
CA ALA A 135 -21.76 24.26 17.33
C ALA A 135 -21.97 24.43 15.82
N GLY A 136 -21.07 23.89 14.97
CA GLY A 136 -21.19 23.98 13.52
C GLY A 136 -20.98 25.39 12.95
N LYS A 137 -20.36 26.30 13.71
CA LYS A 137 -20.14 27.70 13.30
C LYS A 137 -18.88 27.82 12.45
N TRP A 138 -19.02 27.51 11.17
CA TRP A 138 -17.94 27.63 10.20
C TRP A 138 -18.13 28.88 9.32
N TYR A 139 -17.01 29.45 8.87
CA TYR A 139 -16.99 30.59 7.97
C TYR A 139 -15.91 30.43 6.90
N THR A 140 -16.13 31.11 5.78
CA THR A 140 -15.16 31.22 4.69
C THR A 140 -14.02 32.16 5.09
N ILE A 141 -12.77 31.70 5.02
CA ILE A 141 -11.59 32.55 5.20
C ILE A 141 -11.17 33.14 3.85
N GLY A 142 -10.97 32.28 2.84
CA GLY A 142 -10.55 32.72 1.51
C GLY A 142 -9.89 31.64 0.68
N LYS A 143 -9.72 31.91 -0.61
CA LYS A 143 -9.02 31.00 -1.53
C LYS A 143 -7.52 31.22 -1.40
N SER A 144 -6.79 30.21 -0.96
CA SER A 144 -5.34 30.27 -0.90
C SER A 144 -4.74 30.21 -2.31
N THR A 145 -3.78 31.09 -2.60
CA THR A 145 -2.95 31.04 -3.80
C THR A 145 -1.77 30.08 -3.67
N ASP A 146 -1.43 29.71 -2.44
CA ASP A 146 -0.27 28.89 -2.11
C ASP A 146 -0.62 27.39 -2.20
N PHE A 147 -1.90 27.05 -2.05
CA PHE A 147 -2.38 25.67 -2.17
C PHE A 147 -2.84 25.35 -3.60
N ARG A 148 -2.49 24.14 -4.02
CA ARG A 148 -2.93 23.56 -5.29
C ARG A 148 -4.39 23.12 -5.26
N THR A 149 -5.13 23.44 -6.33
CA THR A 149 -6.45 22.89 -6.61
C THR A 149 -6.33 21.44 -7.06
N CYS A 150 -6.67 20.50 -6.18
CA CYS A 150 -6.52 19.06 -6.36
C CYS A 150 -7.37 18.29 -5.36
N GLU A 151 -7.64 17.03 -5.67
CA GLU A 151 -8.48 16.14 -4.87
C GLU A 151 -7.77 15.71 -3.58
N CYS A 152 -8.58 15.25 -2.63
CA CYS A 152 -8.17 14.60 -1.38
C CYS A 152 -6.98 15.31 -0.69
N PRO A 153 -7.10 16.62 -0.38
CA PRO A 153 -6.02 17.35 0.24
C PRO A 153 -5.83 16.95 1.70
N SER A 154 -4.58 17.05 2.16
CA SER A 154 -4.22 17.11 3.57
C SER A 154 -3.21 18.23 3.80
N PHE A 155 -3.24 18.82 4.99
CA PHE A 155 -2.28 19.81 5.44
C PHE A 155 -1.98 19.56 6.91
N TYR A 156 -0.72 19.31 7.25
CA TYR A 156 -0.35 18.90 8.61
C TYR A 156 1.08 19.28 8.98
N PRO A 157 1.40 19.42 10.27
CA PRO A 157 2.76 19.67 10.74
C PRO A 157 3.74 18.57 10.33
N MET A 158 5.03 18.89 10.23
CA MET A 158 6.05 17.89 9.92
C MET A 158 5.93 16.65 10.82
N PRO A 159 6.05 15.44 10.25
CA PRO A 159 6.03 14.22 11.02
C PRO A 159 7.32 14.05 11.83
N ALA A 160 7.30 13.06 12.72
CA ALA A 160 8.46 12.64 13.51
C ALA A 160 9.61 12.14 12.62
N ALA A 161 10.80 12.08 13.22
CA ALA A 161 11.99 11.54 12.57
C ALA A 161 11.76 10.10 12.11
N SER A 162 12.31 9.73 10.96
CA SER A 162 12.36 8.33 10.54
C SER A 162 13.22 7.51 11.51
N PRO A 163 12.83 6.27 11.85
CA PRO A 163 13.57 5.44 12.80
C PRO A 163 15.06 5.33 12.47
N GLY A 164 15.91 5.60 13.46
CA GLY A 164 17.37 5.56 13.30
C GLY A 164 17.99 6.84 12.73
N THR A 165 17.19 7.88 12.46
CA THR A 165 17.66 9.18 11.93
C THR A 165 17.38 10.35 12.88
N GLU A 166 16.98 10.06 14.12
CA GLU A 166 16.54 11.04 15.13
C GLU A 166 17.62 12.10 15.41
N ARG A 167 18.90 11.69 15.44
CA ARG A 167 20.02 12.62 15.66
C ARG A 167 20.13 13.65 14.54
N ALA A 168 19.99 13.23 13.29
CA ALA A 168 20.07 14.14 12.16
C ALA A 168 18.85 15.06 12.09
N TYR A 169 17.67 14.53 12.40
CA TYR A 169 16.45 15.33 12.52
C TYR A 169 16.61 16.42 13.59
N ALA A 170 17.10 16.08 14.78
CA ALA A 170 17.31 17.03 15.87
C ALA A 170 18.42 18.07 15.56
N ALA A 171 19.40 17.71 14.71
CA ALA A 171 20.47 18.61 14.32
C ALA A 171 20.12 19.52 13.13
N ALA A 172 19.04 19.22 12.40
CA ALA A 172 18.62 19.98 11.24
C ALA A 172 18.15 21.39 11.65
N GLN A 173 18.70 22.40 10.98
CA GLN A 173 18.29 23.80 11.16
C GLN A 173 17.16 24.14 10.19
N ASP A 174 16.23 24.97 10.66
CA ASP A 174 15.15 25.55 9.87
C ASP A 174 14.40 24.50 9.05
N LEU A 175 14.06 23.37 9.67
CA LEU A 175 13.25 22.34 9.01
C LEU A 175 11.95 22.96 8.46
N PRO A 176 11.42 22.42 7.34
CA PRO A 176 10.05 22.70 6.95
C PRO A 176 9.12 22.50 8.14
N THR A 177 8.02 23.24 8.16
CA THR A 177 7.09 23.16 9.29
C THR A 177 5.90 22.26 8.99
N HIS A 178 5.55 22.13 7.70
CA HIS A 178 4.32 21.49 7.27
C HIS A 178 4.48 20.71 5.98
N VAL A 179 3.62 19.71 5.83
CA VAL A 179 3.42 18.93 4.62
C VAL A 179 2.06 19.30 4.03
N HIS A 180 2.05 19.63 2.76
CA HIS A 180 0.86 19.77 1.93
C HIS A 180 0.77 18.55 1.01
N LYS A 181 -0.34 17.80 1.11
CA LYS A 181 -0.60 16.61 0.31
C LYS A 181 -1.78 16.85 -0.62
N THR A 182 -1.69 16.39 -1.86
CA THR A 182 -2.81 16.43 -2.82
C THR A 182 -2.84 15.24 -3.78
N SER A 183 -4.01 14.95 -4.35
CA SER A 183 -4.23 13.92 -5.38
C SER A 183 -4.56 14.58 -6.72
N CYS A 184 -3.65 14.45 -7.69
CA CYS A 184 -3.78 14.96 -9.05
C CYS A 184 -2.91 14.15 -10.02
N GLY A 185 -3.52 13.19 -10.73
CA GLY A 185 -2.80 12.25 -11.61
C GLY A 185 -1.82 11.34 -10.86
N GLY A 186 -2.02 11.19 -9.56
CA GLY A 186 -1.08 10.64 -8.59
C GLY A 186 -1.17 11.42 -7.27
N ASP A 187 -0.58 10.89 -6.22
CA ASP A 187 -0.57 11.54 -4.92
C ASP A 187 0.78 12.16 -4.64
N TRP A 188 0.78 13.41 -4.17
CA TRP A 188 1.98 14.25 -4.10
C TRP A 188 2.11 14.91 -2.74
N TRP A 189 3.33 14.91 -2.20
CA TRP A 189 3.74 15.74 -1.08
C TRP A 189 4.47 16.99 -1.55
N GLN A 190 4.31 18.06 -0.79
CA GLN A 190 5.06 19.29 -0.87
C GLN A 190 5.40 19.74 0.54
N LEU A 191 6.67 20.02 0.84
CA LEU A 191 7.11 20.42 2.18
C LEU A 191 7.51 21.89 2.16
N GLY A 192 7.12 22.63 3.19
CA GLY A 192 7.44 24.05 3.29
C GLY A 192 7.21 24.66 4.67
N THR A 193 7.42 25.96 4.74
CA THR A 193 7.19 26.77 5.93
C THR A 193 5.79 27.37 5.83
N TYR A 194 4.96 27.04 6.80
CA TYR A 194 3.67 27.62 7.01
C TYR A 194 3.79 28.73 8.04
N THR A 195 3.35 29.93 7.69
CA THR A 195 3.17 31.03 8.63
C THR A 195 1.68 31.19 8.89
N GLU A 196 1.28 31.02 10.14
CA GLU A 196 -0.11 31.17 10.57
C GLU A 196 -0.64 32.57 10.23
N GLY A 197 -1.82 32.61 9.59
CA GLY A 197 -2.59 33.85 9.45
C GLY A 197 -3.28 34.24 10.75
N GLY A 198 -3.56 35.52 10.96
CA GLY A 198 -4.41 35.96 12.06
C GLY A 198 -5.83 35.38 12.00
N LEU A 199 -6.66 35.63 13.02
CA LEU A 199 -8.06 35.19 13.04
C LEU A 199 -8.78 35.58 11.76
N LYS A 200 -9.45 34.61 11.11
CA LYS A 200 -10.18 34.79 9.85
C LYS A 200 -9.33 35.32 8.68
N ALA A 201 -8.01 35.13 8.73
CA ALA A 201 -7.09 35.51 7.67
C ALA A 201 -6.30 34.31 7.17
N LEU A 202 -5.99 34.28 5.88
CA LEU A 202 -5.14 33.24 5.31
C LEU A 202 -3.73 33.31 5.90
N GLY A 203 -3.16 32.15 6.21
CA GLY A 203 -1.71 32.00 6.38
C GLY A 203 -1.00 31.93 5.03
N SER A 204 0.31 31.74 5.06
CA SER A 204 1.15 31.57 3.86
C SER A 204 1.96 30.29 3.92
N PHE A 205 2.09 29.59 2.79
CA PHE A 205 2.87 28.35 2.67
C PHE A 205 3.91 28.49 1.56
N ASN A 206 5.18 28.57 1.96
CA ASN A 206 6.29 28.91 1.06
C ASN A 206 7.43 27.90 1.18
N ALA A 207 8.33 27.91 0.20
CA ALA A 207 9.57 27.16 0.27
C ALA A 207 10.35 27.54 1.54
N THR A 208 10.84 26.52 2.25
CA THR A 208 11.67 26.73 3.43
C THR A 208 13.10 27.02 3.00
N ALA A 209 13.72 28.05 3.59
CA ALA A 209 15.09 28.42 3.27
C ALA A 209 16.06 27.28 3.56
N GLY A 210 16.94 26.95 2.61
CA GLY A 210 17.86 25.81 2.70
C GLY A 210 17.20 24.44 2.48
N TRP A 211 15.89 24.41 2.18
CA TRP A 211 15.06 23.24 1.91
C TRP A 211 14.18 23.42 0.67
N GLU A 212 14.57 24.31 -0.24
CA GLU A 212 13.78 24.73 -1.40
C GLU A 212 13.51 23.57 -2.37
N ASP A 213 14.40 22.58 -2.43
CA ASP A 213 14.19 21.36 -3.23
C ASP A 213 12.95 20.56 -2.76
N LEU A 214 12.63 20.62 -1.46
CA LEU A 214 11.47 19.91 -0.90
C LEU A 214 10.13 20.61 -1.13
N PHE A 215 10.17 21.87 -1.59
CA PHE A 215 8.97 22.58 -2.03
C PHE A 215 8.54 22.13 -3.43
N THR A 216 9.37 21.39 -4.16
CA THR A 216 8.95 20.69 -5.38
C THR A 216 8.10 19.48 -5.00
N GLN A 217 7.00 19.26 -5.73
CA GLN A 217 6.11 18.14 -5.45
C GLN A 217 6.80 16.80 -5.74
N ARG A 218 6.74 15.89 -4.76
CA ARG A 218 7.23 14.51 -4.88
C ARG A 218 6.06 13.54 -4.78
N LYS A 219 6.00 12.59 -5.71
CA LYS A 219 4.95 11.56 -5.68
C LYS A 219 5.17 10.64 -4.47
N ILE A 220 4.08 10.28 -3.81
CA ILE A 220 4.06 9.47 -2.59
C ILE A 220 4.36 8.00 -2.89
N ASP A 221 3.77 7.50 -3.97
CA ASP A 221 3.91 6.14 -4.49
C ASP A 221 3.85 6.20 -6.02
N MET A 222 4.80 5.56 -6.70
CA MET A 222 4.90 5.67 -8.15
C MET A 222 3.90 4.80 -8.91
N GLY A 223 3.36 3.77 -8.27
CA GLY A 223 2.44 2.81 -8.89
C GLY A 223 0.95 3.16 -8.76
N HIS A 224 0.14 2.13 -8.54
CA HIS A 224 -1.32 2.13 -8.45
C HIS A 224 -1.82 2.64 -7.10
N PHE A 225 -1.67 3.94 -6.86
CA PHE A 225 -1.97 4.59 -5.59
C PHE A 225 -2.64 5.95 -5.81
N TYR A 226 -3.81 6.17 -5.21
CA TYR A 226 -4.53 7.44 -5.34
C TYR A 226 -5.35 7.78 -4.09
N ALA A 227 -5.84 9.02 -4.03
CA ALA A 227 -6.81 9.49 -3.04
C ALA A 227 -6.42 9.21 -1.58
N SER A 228 -5.12 9.22 -1.29
CA SER A 228 -4.64 8.89 0.06
C SER A 228 -5.05 9.91 1.09
N LYS A 229 -5.21 9.44 2.32
CA LYS A 229 -5.61 10.27 3.44
C LYS A 229 -4.87 9.82 4.69
N ASP A 230 -4.37 10.81 5.41
CA ASP A 230 -3.61 10.60 6.61
C ASP A 230 -4.37 11.09 7.85
N ASN A 231 -4.03 10.52 9.00
CA ASN A 231 -4.44 11.03 10.30
C ASN A 231 -3.43 10.66 11.38
N VAL A 232 -3.57 11.27 12.55
CA VAL A 232 -2.82 10.90 13.76
C VAL A 232 -3.54 9.78 14.50
N TYR A 233 -2.78 8.77 14.88
CA TYR A 233 -3.25 7.60 15.62
C TYR A 233 -2.38 7.41 16.86
N PRO A 234 -2.95 6.92 17.97
CA PRO A 234 -2.16 6.56 19.13
C PRO A 234 -1.35 5.30 18.88
N THR A 235 -0.24 5.17 19.60
CA THR A 235 0.62 3.98 19.58
C THR A 235 0.52 3.20 20.90
N LEU A 236 0.86 1.91 20.89
CA LEU A 236 0.76 1.03 22.06
C LEU A 236 1.64 1.47 23.25
N ASP A 237 2.74 2.18 22.97
CA ASP A 237 3.66 2.76 23.95
C ASP A 237 3.23 4.16 24.44
N GLY A 238 2.07 4.63 23.98
CA GLY A 238 1.44 5.85 24.43
C GLY A 238 1.87 7.14 23.72
N GLY A 239 2.54 7.01 22.58
CA GLY A 239 2.82 8.10 21.65
C GLY A 239 1.72 8.31 20.62
N ILE A 240 2.03 9.12 19.61
CA ILE A 240 1.21 9.31 18.42
C ILE A 240 2.06 9.11 17.17
N ARG A 241 1.43 8.64 16.10
CA ARG A 241 2.02 8.51 14.78
C ARG A 241 1.06 8.97 13.70
N ARG A 242 1.60 9.39 12.56
CA ARG A 242 0.79 9.73 11.39
C ARG A 242 0.74 8.53 10.46
N ILE A 243 -0.46 8.02 10.18
CA ILE A 243 -0.66 6.91 9.26
C ILE A 243 -1.33 7.43 8.00
N ASN A 244 -0.79 7.06 6.84
CA ASN A 244 -1.35 7.29 5.52
C ASN A 244 -2.00 6.00 4.99
N TRP A 245 -3.20 6.14 4.45
CA TRP A 245 -3.93 5.09 3.73
C TRP A 245 -4.12 5.52 2.29
N GLY A 246 -3.87 4.66 1.31
CA GLY A 246 -4.14 4.94 -0.10
C GLY A 246 -5.17 4.00 -0.70
N TRP A 247 -5.96 4.52 -1.65
CA TRP A 247 -6.74 3.67 -2.53
C TRP A 247 -5.80 3.00 -3.53
N ALA A 248 -5.61 1.69 -3.36
CA ALA A 248 -4.86 0.86 -4.28
C ALA A 248 -5.72 0.57 -5.51
N THR A 249 -5.42 1.24 -6.62
CA THR A 249 -6.20 1.19 -7.88
C THR A 249 -5.85 -0.03 -8.72
N VAL A 250 -5.96 -1.22 -8.10
CA VAL A 250 -5.57 -2.51 -8.66
C VAL A 250 -6.80 -3.37 -9.01
N PRO A 251 -6.71 -4.25 -10.03
CA PRO A 251 -7.77 -5.20 -10.38
C PRO A 251 -7.75 -6.48 -9.50
N PRO A 252 -8.79 -7.33 -9.51
CA PRO A 252 -10.09 -7.17 -10.18
C PRO A 252 -11.04 -6.23 -9.43
N ALA A 253 -10.74 -5.94 -8.16
CA ALA A 253 -11.41 -4.94 -7.36
C ALA A 253 -10.34 -4.17 -6.59
N SER A 254 -10.52 -2.86 -6.48
CA SER A 254 -9.59 -2.03 -5.72
C SER A 254 -9.72 -2.24 -4.21
N THR A 255 -8.63 -1.99 -3.49
CA THR A 255 -8.56 -2.12 -2.02
C THR A 255 -7.87 -0.89 -1.41
N GLN A 256 -7.70 -0.88 -0.10
CA GLN A 256 -6.76 0.04 0.56
C GLN A 256 -5.38 -0.57 0.58
N THR A 257 -4.34 0.26 0.50
CA THR A 257 -2.97 -0.16 0.83
C THR A 257 -2.87 -0.59 2.30
N LEU A 258 -1.76 -1.24 2.65
CA LEU A 258 -1.34 -1.32 4.04
C LEU A 258 -1.31 0.09 4.68
N PRO A 259 -1.60 0.21 5.99
CA PRO A 259 -1.39 1.44 6.74
C PRO A 259 0.10 1.76 6.81
N ARG A 260 0.49 2.93 6.31
CA ARG A 260 1.89 3.36 6.27
C ARG A 260 2.15 4.50 7.23
N GLU A 261 3.05 4.33 8.18
CA GLU A 261 3.51 5.42 9.03
C GLU A 261 4.34 6.40 8.22
N VAL A 262 4.00 7.69 8.32
CA VAL A 262 4.71 8.79 7.66
C VAL A 262 5.72 9.39 8.63
N THR A 263 6.98 9.39 8.22
CA THR A 263 8.10 9.98 8.98
C THR A 263 8.97 10.84 8.06
N PHE A 264 9.89 11.61 8.63
CA PHE A 264 10.82 12.43 7.86
C PHE A 264 12.27 12.07 8.18
N ASN A 265 13.04 11.80 7.12
CA ASN A 265 14.46 11.57 7.21
C ASN A 265 15.21 12.83 6.75
N ALA A 266 15.82 13.52 7.71
CA ALA A 266 16.56 14.77 7.45
C ALA A 266 17.89 14.54 6.70
N GLU A 267 18.52 13.36 6.83
CA GLU A 267 19.82 13.05 6.18
C GLU A 267 19.67 12.97 4.66
N VAL A 268 18.63 12.27 4.20
CA VAL A 268 18.32 12.14 2.77
C VAL A 268 17.24 13.13 2.30
N ARG A 269 16.83 14.03 3.20
CA ARG A 269 15.88 15.13 2.97
C ARG A 269 14.60 14.65 2.30
N MET A 270 13.85 13.75 2.94
CA MET A 270 12.62 13.22 2.36
C MET A 270 11.65 12.67 3.40
N LEU A 271 10.37 12.75 3.07
CA LEU A 271 9.35 11.93 3.73
C LEU A 271 9.53 10.47 3.34
N GLN A 272 9.23 9.60 4.29
CA GLN A 272 9.15 8.16 4.14
C GLN A 272 7.76 7.70 4.51
N GLN A 273 7.29 6.63 3.87
CA GLN A 273 6.10 5.93 4.29
C GLN A 273 6.37 4.42 4.33
N PHE A 274 6.14 3.79 5.47
CA PHE A 274 6.46 2.38 5.67
C PHE A 274 5.37 1.67 6.46
N PRO A 275 5.04 0.40 6.16
CA PRO A 275 3.99 -0.31 6.89
C PRO A 275 4.24 -0.30 8.39
N ILE A 276 3.18 -0.06 9.16
CA ILE A 276 3.26 -0.03 10.62
C ILE A 276 3.71 -1.39 11.16
N HIS A 277 4.45 -1.39 12.28
CA HIS A 277 5.03 -2.60 12.85
C HIS A 277 3.96 -3.64 13.27
N GLU A 278 2.70 -3.25 13.49
CA GLU A 278 1.60 -4.17 13.80
C GLU A 278 1.32 -5.16 12.67
N ILE A 279 1.68 -4.83 11.41
CA ILE A 279 1.58 -5.76 10.29
C ILE A 279 2.42 -7.02 10.53
N GLU A 280 3.49 -6.94 11.33
CA GLU A 280 4.34 -8.09 11.67
C GLU A 280 3.61 -9.15 12.48
N GLN A 281 2.50 -8.80 13.15
CA GLN A 281 1.65 -9.78 13.87
C GLN A 281 0.92 -10.74 12.92
N LEU A 282 0.85 -10.39 11.63
CA LEU A 282 0.28 -11.26 10.61
C LEU A 282 1.28 -12.30 10.10
N ARG A 283 2.57 -12.19 10.41
CA ARG A 283 3.57 -13.18 9.97
C ARG A 283 3.25 -14.56 10.56
N GLY A 284 3.22 -15.57 9.70
CA GLY A 284 3.30 -16.98 10.10
C GLY A 284 4.74 -17.42 10.33
N ASP A 285 4.92 -18.73 10.50
CA ASP A 285 6.25 -19.33 10.62
C ASP A 285 7.11 -19.03 9.38
N VAL A 286 8.39 -18.75 9.61
CA VAL A 286 9.36 -18.43 8.55
C VAL A 286 9.38 -19.55 7.50
N ALA A 287 9.02 -19.22 6.26
CA ALA A 287 9.00 -20.19 5.15
C ALA A 287 10.36 -20.32 4.45
N TYR A 288 11.17 -19.26 4.49
CA TYR A 288 12.53 -19.24 3.95
C TYR A 288 13.38 -18.24 4.74
N SER A 289 14.62 -18.60 5.05
CA SER A 289 15.63 -17.70 5.61
C SER A 289 17.02 -18.19 5.25
N ASP A 290 17.80 -17.33 4.59
CA ASP A 290 19.20 -17.61 4.22
C ASP A 290 19.97 -16.30 3.99
N ALA A 291 21.30 -16.39 3.83
CA ALA A 291 22.20 -15.29 3.49
C ALA A 291 23.10 -15.65 2.30
N PRO A 292 22.52 -15.78 1.08
CA PRO A 292 23.25 -16.31 -0.06
C PRO A 292 24.22 -15.29 -0.69
N VAL A 293 25.18 -15.82 -1.46
CA VAL A 293 25.98 -15.03 -2.41
C VAL A 293 25.39 -15.24 -3.81
N LEU A 294 25.15 -14.13 -4.51
CA LEU A 294 24.63 -14.11 -5.88
C LEU A 294 25.79 -14.11 -6.87
N SER A 295 25.70 -14.99 -7.87
CA SER A 295 26.57 -14.93 -9.04
C SER A 295 25.95 -14.03 -10.10
N SER A 296 26.74 -13.10 -10.63
CA SER A 296 26.31 -12.14 -11.66
C SER A 296 25.62 -12.83 -12.84
N GLY A 297 24.44 -12.35 -13.22
CA GLY A 297 23.62 -12.83 -14.34
C GLY A 297 22.98 -14.20 -14.11
N LYS A 298 22.90 -14.68 -12.86
CA LYS A 298 22.27 -15.95 -12.50
C LYS A 298 21.22 -15.74 -11.39
N PRO A 299 19.92 -15.75 -11.73
CA PRO A 299 18.85 -15.68 -10.74
C PRO A 299 18.93 -16.85 -9.73
N LEU A 300 18.85 -16.52 -8.44
CA LEU A 300 18.75 -17.48 -7.36
C LEU A 300 17.29 -17.60 -6.90
N GLN A 301 16.74 -18.82 -6.91
CA GLN A 301 15.39 -19.08 -6.41
C GLN A 301 15.37 -19.19 -4.88
N LEU A 302 14.45 -18.45 -4.25
CA LEU A 302 14.15 -18.59 -2.83
C LEU A 302 13.05 -19.67 -2.69
N ARG A 303 13.47 -20.92 -2.52
CA ARG A 303 12.58 -22.09 -2.59
C ARG A 303 11.64 -22.14 -1.38
N VAL A 304 10.33 -22.03 -1.62
CA VAL A 304 9.25 -22.17 -0.64
C VAL A 304 8.19 -23.16 -1.12
N SER A 305 7.35 -23.62 -0.19
CA SER A 305 6.18 -24.45 -0.53
C SER A 305 5.18 -23.71 -1.42
N ALA A 306 4.41 -24.46 -2.21
CA ALA A 306 3.33 -23.91 -3.02
C ALA A 306 2.31 -23.15 -2.15
N GLY A 307 1.77 -22.06 -2.68
CA GLY A 307 0.78 -21.20 -2.03
C GLY A 307 1.37 -20.14 -1.09
N VAL A 308 2.66 -20.23 -0.73
CA VAL A 308 3.28 -19.24 0.18
C VAL A 308 3.40 -17.87 -0.48
N VAL A 309 3.93 -17.81 -1.70
CA VAL A 309 4.31 -16.54 -2.34
C VAL A 309 3.13 -15.59 -2.55
N LYS A 310 1.97 -16.12 -2.96
CA LYS A 310 0.79 -15.30 -3.26
C LYS A 310 0.24 -14.51 -2.06
N ALA A 311 0.62 -14.83 -0.83
CA ALA A 311 0.22 -14.11 0.37
C ALA A 311 1.40 -14.10 1.36
N SER A 312 2.40 -13.26 1.11
CA SER A 312 3.64 -13.26 1.88
C SER A 312 4.27 -11.89 2.01
N GLU A 313 5.09 -11.75 3.05
CA GLU A 313 6.07 -10.70 3.16
C GLU A 313 7.44 -11.27 2.76
N VAL A 314 8.12 -10.59 1.84
CA VAL A 314 9.48 -10.93 1.39
C VAL A 314 10.40 -9.79 1.75
N GLU A 315 11.45 -10.05 2.53
CA GLU A 315 12.50 -9.08 2.86
C GLU A 315 13.85 -9.57 2.35
N VAL A 316 14.55 -8.70 1.60
CA VAL A 316 15.92 -8.94 1.14
C VAL A 316 16.80 -7.77 1.55
N VAL A 317 17.93 -8.06 2.18
CA VAL A 317 18.94 -7.08 2.59
C VAL A 317 20.24 -7.38 1.87
N PHE A 318 20.64 -6.51 0.95
CA PHE A 318 21.89 -6.59 0.20
C PHE A 318 23.00 -5.86 0.95
N GLN A 319 24.22 -6.40 0.91
CA GLN A 319 25.43 -5.71 1.40
C GLN A 319 26.02 -4.84 0.29
N LEU A 320 26.31 -3.58 0.61
CA LEU A 320 26.77 -2.57 -0.35
C LEU A 320 28.27 -2.29 -0.31
N GLY A 321 28.93 -2.53 0.83
CA GLY A 321 30.24 -1.96 1.16
C GLY A 321 31.37 -2.22 0.15
N GLU A 322 31.41 -3.41 -0.45
CA GLU A 322 32.40 -3.77 -1.49
C GLU A 322 31.77 -3.89 -2.88
N LEU A 323 30.47 -3.59 -3.01
CA LEU A 323 29.73 -3.80 -4.23
C LEU A 323 30.07 -2.72 -5.28
N GLY A 324 30.36 -3.16 -6.50
CA GLY A 324 30.56 -2.27 -7.64
C GLY A 324 29.23 -1.77 -8.21
N LYS A 325 29.25 -1.25 -9.45
CA LYS A 325 28.01 -0.97 -10.18
C LYS A 325 27.29 -2.29 -10.44
N THR A 326 26.05 -2.41 -9.99
CA THR A 326 25.31 -3.66 -10.04
C THR A 326 23.82 -3.38 -10.07
N ARG A 327 23.09 -4.05 -10.96
CA ARG A 327 21.63 -4.10 -10.88
C ARG A 327 21.25 -5.24 -9.94
N LEU A 328 20.57 -4.90 -8.86
CA LEU A 328 20.00 -5.85 -7.91
C LEU A 328 18.52 -6.03 -8.24
N ALA A 329 18.04 -7.26 -8.31
CA ALA A 329 16.65 -7.55 -8.66
C ALA A 329 15.99 -8.49 -7.64
N LEU A 330 14.71 -8.22 -7.36
CA LEU A 330 13.79 -9.08 -6.64
C LEU A 330 12.56 -9.31 -7.55
N SER A 331 12.26 -10.56 -7.83
CA SER A 331 11.28 -10.95 -8.83
C SER A 331 10.26 -11.95 -8.27
N PHE A 332 9.02 -11.86 -8.75
CA PHE A 332 7.88 -12.67 -8.30
C PHE A 332 7.13 -13.29 -9.50
N GLY A 333 6.48 -14.44 -9.29
CA GLY A 333 5.69 -15.11 -10.32
C GLY A 333 6.44 -16.29 -10.95
N ASP A 334 6.51 -16.38 -12.28
CA ASP A 334 7.19 -17.49 -12.96
C ASP A 334 8.71 -17.28 -12.94
N THR A 335 9.31 -17.35 -11.76
CA THR A 335 10.73 -17.01 -11.54
C THR A 335 11.68 -18.13 -11.89
N GLY A 336 11.20 -19.38 -12.02
CA GLY A 336 12.04 -20.54 -12.32
C GLY A 336 12.89 -20.36 -13.57
N SER A 337 14.09 -20.95 -13.59
CA SER A 337 14.92 -21.01 -14.78
C SER A 337 14.17 -21.78 -15.87
N SER A 338 13.52 -21.05 -16.77
CA SER A 338 12.83 -21.64 -17.90
C SER A 338 13.89 -22.29 -18.80
N PRO A 339 13.77 -23.59 -19.15
CA PRO A 339 14.57 -24.19 -20.20
C PRO A 339 14.46 -23.35 -21.47
N THR A 340 15.57 -23.20 -22.19
CA THR A 340 15.58 -22.53 -23.51
C THR A 340 14.66 -23.23 -24.52
N THR A 341 14.43 -24.54 -24.33
CA THR A 341 13.48 -25.34 -25.10
C THR A 341 12.80 -26.37 -24.20
N LEU A 342 11.46 -26.41 -24.23
CA LEU A 342 10.67 -27.51 -23.66
C LEU A 342 10.69 -28.71 -24.59
N ASN A 343 10.92 -29.89 -24.04
CA ASN A 343 11.05 -31.13 -24.81
C ASN A 343 9.81 -32.01 -24.69
N ARG A 344 9.73 -33.01 -25.57
CA ARG A 344 8.66 -34.02 -25.60
C ARG A 344 8.54 -34.81 -24.29
N SER A 345 9.65 -34.92 -23.55
CA SER A 345 9.72 -35.51 -22.22
C SER A 345 10.87 -34.84 -21.45
N MET A 346 10.61 -34.48 -20.20
CA MET A 346 11.50 -33.77 -19.29
C MET A 346 11.33 -34.35 -17.90
N ALA A 347 12.35 -35.05 -17.42
CA ALA A 347 12.38 -35.63 -16.09
C ALA A 347 12.61 -34.55 -15.03
N SER A 348 12.05 -34.75 -13.84
CA SER A 348 12.14 -33.80 -12.73
C SER A 348 11.63 -32.40 -13.09
N THR A 349 10.63 -32.35 -13.96
CA THR A 349 10.00 -31.12 -14.43
C THR A 349 8.52 -31.26 -14.19
N ASP A 350 7.91 -30.20 -13.68
CA ASP A 350 6.47 -30.05 -13.56
C ASP A 350 6.00 -28.94 -14.52
N LEU A 351 4.84 -29.13 -15.13
CA LEU A 351 4.10 -28.11 -15.87
C LEU A 351 2.78 -27.94 -15.13
N PRO A 352 2.65 -27.00 -14.18
CA PRO A 352 1.46 -26.91 -13.33
C PRO A 352 0.25 -26.34 -14.06
N GLY A 353 -0.96 -26.79 -13.71
CA GLY A 353 -2.22 -26.23 -14.20
C GLY A 353 -2.58 -26.61 -15.64
N ASP A 354 -3.59 -25.90 -16.18
CA ASP A 354 -4.17 -26.10 -17.51
C ASP A 354 -4.64 -27.54 -17.81
N ASP A 355 -5.00 -28.29 -16.77
CA ASP A 355 -5.40 -29.69 -16.90
C ASP A 355 -6.71 -29.85 -17.69
N LEU A 356 -6.61 -30.48 -18.88
CA LEU A 356 -7.74 -30.98 -19.67
C LEU A 356 -8.37 -32.21 -19.03
N SER A 357 -7.52 -33.13 -18.57
CA SER A 357 -7.93 -34.39 -17.95
C SER A 357 -6.87 -34.85 -16.97
N VAL A 358 -7.32 -35.53 -15.92
CA VAL A 358 -6.48 -36.15 -14.90
C VAL A 358 -6.94 -37.60 -14.76
N GLU A 359 -6.07 -38.55 -15.15
CA GLU A 359 -6.35 -39.97 -15.11
C GLU A 359 -5.32 -40.71 -14.26
N HIS A 360 -5.78 -41.57 -13.35
CA HIS A 360 -4.91 -42.34 -12.50
C HIS A 360 -4.24 -43.49 -13.28
N ASN A 361 -2.92 -43.58 -13.21
CA ASN A 361 -2.15 -44.70 -13.75
C ASN A 361 -1.59 -45.54 -12.60
N PRO A 362 -2.08 -46.79 -12.43
CA PRO A 362 -1.67 -47.66 -11.31
C PRO A 362 -0.26 -48.22 -11.45
N SER A 363 0.44 -47.99 -12.58
CA SER A 363 1.82 -48.41 -12.79
C SER A 363 2.76 -47.73 -11.80
N THR A 364 3.65 -48.51 -11.17
CA THR A 364 4.77 -48.00 -10.37
C THR A 364 6.03 -47.77 -11.19
N ASP A 365 6.04 -48.15 -12.47
CA ASP A 365 7.09 -47.79 -13.42
C ASP A 365 6.81 -46.37 -13.95
N ARG A 366 7.53 -45.40 -13.37
CA ARG A 366 7.39 -43.97 -13.68
C ARG A 366 7.67 -43.66 -15.14
N ASP A 367 8.68 -44.29 -15.73
CA ASP A 367 9.09 -43.95 -17.10
C ASP A 367 8.10 -44.52 -18.11
N ALA A 368 7.60 -45.74 -17.86
CA ALA A 368 6.51 -46.32 -18.66
C ALA A 368 5.21 -45.51 -18.52
N ALA A 369 4.86 -45.08 -17.30
CA ALA A 369 3.66 -44.28 -17.06
C ALA A 369 3.74 -42.90 -17.71
N ALA A 370 4.89 -42.22 -17.63
CA ALA A 370 5.15 -40.97 -18.32
C ALA A 370 5.09 -41.13 -19.85
N ALA A 371 5.68 -42.20 -20.39
CA ALA A 371 5.60 -42.50 -21.82
C ALA A 371 4.17 -42.77 -22.29
N GLN A 372 3.33 -43.40 -21.46
CA GLN A 372 1.91 -43.56 -21.74
C GLN A 372 1.19 -42.20 -21.75
N CYS A 373 1.44 -41.37 -20.74
CA CYS A 373 0.88 -40.02 -20.66
C CYS A 373 1.22 -39.17 -21.89
N GLN A 374 2.45 -39.30 -22.41
CA GLN A 374 2.84 -38.67 -23.67
C GLN A 374 2.01 -39.17 -24.86
N LYS A 375 1.78 -40.48 -24.99
CA LYS A 375 0.97 -41.06 -26.07
C LYS A 375 -0.48 -40.59 -26.00
N ASP A 376 -1.02 -40.51 -24.79
CA ASP A 376 -2.39 -40.05 -24.57
C ASP A 376 -2.53 -38.58 -24.99
N CYS A 377 -1.54 -37.73 -24.66
CA CYS A 377 -1.49 -36.36 -25.17
C CYS A 377 -1.35 -36.28 -26.69
N ASP A 378 -0.54 -37.16 -27.30
CA ASP A 378 -0.38 -37.20 -28.76
C ASP A 378 -1.71 -37.53 -29.46
N ALA A 379 -2.47 -38.48 -28.91
CA ALA A 379 -3.77 -38.90 -29.42
C ALA A 379 -4.88 -37.87 -29.18
N HIS A 380 -4.78 -37.07 -28.10
CA HIS A 380 -5.78 -36.06 -27.77
C HIS A 380 -5.59 -34.77 -28.58
N SER A 381 -6.60 -34.37 -29.37
CA SER A 381 -6.51 -33.24 -30.31
C SER A 381 -6.25 -31.90 -29.62
N GLU A 382 -6.86 -31.67 -28.45
CA GLU A 382 -6.72 -30.43 -27.68
C GLU A 382 -5.47 -30.40 -26.80
N CYS A 383 -4.78 -31.53 -26.61
CA CYS A 383 -3.62 -31.59 -25.72
C CYS A 383 -2.42 -30.86 -26.32
N LYS A 384 -1.79 -30.01 -25.51
CA LYS A 384 -0.57 -29.25 -25.82
C LYS A 384 0.62 -29.67 -24.97
N ALA A 385 0.38 -30.09 -23.73
CA ALA A 385 1.38 -30.60 -22.81
C ALA A 385 0.80 -31.68 -21.90
N TRP A 386 1.67 -32.36 -21.16
CA TRP A 386 1.27 -33.39 -20.20
C TRP A 386 2.21 -33.39 -18.99
N THR A 387 1.74 -33.92 -17.87
CA THR A 387 2.54 -34.15 -16.66
C THR A 387 2.13 -35.46 -16.02
N TYR A 388 3.07 -36.35 -15.80
CA TYR A 388 2.91 -37.49 -14.91
C TYR A 388 3.45 -37.12 -13.54
N VAL A 389 2.59 -37.16 -12.52
CA VAL A 389 2.93 -36.85 -11.13
C VAL A 389 2.77 -38.08 -10.26
N VAL A 390 3.83 -38.46 -9.56
CA VAL A 390 3.81 -39.59 -8.61
C VAL A 390 3.02 -39.19 -7.37
N ARG A 391 1.77 -39.65 -7.28
CA ARG A 391 0.85 -39.52 -6.15
C ARG A 391 -0.25 -40.59 -6.31
N GLY A 392 -0.47 -41.43 -5.31
CA GLY A 392 -1.56 -42.41 -5.36
C GLY A 392 -1.26 -43.77 -4.75
N SER A 393 -2.19 -44.69 -4.97
CA SER A 393 -2.14 -46.08 -4.52
C SER A 393 -2.20 -47.02 -5.72
N PRO A 394 -1.31 -48.01 -5.86
CA PRO A 394 -0.25 -48.39 -4.90
C PRO A 394 0.86 -47.35 -4.80
N SER A 395 1.60 -47.32 -3.68
CA SER A 395 2.71 -46.37 -3.49
C SER A 395 3.70 -46.46 -4.66
N GLY A 396 4.03 -45.30 -5.25
CA GLY A 396 4.83 -45.21 -6.47
C GLY A 396 4.01 -45.08 -7.76
N SER A 397 2.68 -45.26 -7.71
CA SER A 397 1.78 -44.90 -8.80
C SER A 397 1.50 -43.41 -8.85
N GLY A 398 0.81 -42.95 -9.90
CA GLY A 398 0.67 -41.53 -10.18
C GLY A 398 -0.48 -41.19 -11.11
N ASP A 399 -0.69 -39.90 -11.31
CA ASP A 399 -1.70 -39.39 -12.23
C ASP A 399 -1.04 -38.84 -13.50
N CYS A 400 -1.68 -39.12 -14.63
CA CYS A 400 -1.40 -38.45 -15.90
C CYS A 400 -2.35 -37.25 -16.07
N CYS A 401 -1.78 -36.07 -16.16
CA CYS A 401 -2.49 -34.81 -16.33
C CYS A 401 -2.23 -34.23 -17.72
N LEU A 402 -3.17 -34.40 -18.66
CA LEU A 402 -3.13 -33.81 -20.01
C LEU A 402 -3.53 -32.34 -19.95
N LYS A 403 -2.98 -31.48 -20.82
CA LYS A 403 -3.10 -30.02 -20.69
C LYS A 403 -3.50 -29.29 -21.95
N SER A 404 -4.32 -28.24 -21.80
CA SER A 404 -4.87 -27.43 -22.89
C SER A 404 -3.92 -26.35 -23.38
N ALA A 405 -2.91 -26.01 -22.57
CA ALA A 405 -1.84 -25.08 -22.88
C ALA A 405 -0.48 -25.68 -22.52
N VAL A 406 0.59 -24.91 -22.74
CA VAL A 406 1.95 -25.23 -22.28
C VAL A 406 2.27 -24.31 -21.10
N PRO A 407 2.12 -24.79 -19.84
CA PRO A 407 2.43 -23.99 -18.67
C PRO A 407 3.92 -23.65 -18.56
N CYS A 408 4.23 -22.74 -17.64
CA CYS A 408 5.62 -22.42 -17.34
C CYS A 408 6.30 -23.56 -16.56
N PRO A 409 7.50 -24.00 -16.98
CA PRO A 409 8.17 -25.17 -16.43
C PRO A 409 8.75 -24.90 -15.06
N ARG A 410 8.57 -25.87 -14.16
CA ARG A 410 9.22 -25.93 -12.86
C ARG A 410 10.25 -27.04 -12.84
N MET A 411 11.52 -26.67 -12.76
CA MET A 411 12.63 -27.62 -12.72
C MET A 411 12.85 -28.17 -11.31
N HIS A 412 13.56 -29.30 -11.21
CA HIS A 412 13.93 -29.98 -9.96
C HIS A 412 12.76 -30.57 -9.15
N GLN A 413 11.65 -30.91 -9.81
CA GLN A 413 10.49 -31.55 -9.22
C GLN A 413 10.61 -33.06 -9.32
N GLY A 414 11.31 -33.71 -8.37
CA GLY A 414 11.69 -35.13 -8.46
C GLY A 414 10.53 -36.13 -8.59
N THR A 415 9.30 -35.72 -8.28
CA THR A 415 8.07 -36.51 -8.40
C THR A 415 7.36 -36.37 -9.75
N CYS A 416 7.83 -35.46 -10.62
CA CYS A 416 7.16 -35.11 -11.86
C CYS A 416 8.03 -35.43 -13.08
N THR A 417 7.38 -35.94 -14.12
CA THR A 417 7.91 -35.99 -15.47
C THR A 417 6.88 -35.35 -16.39
N SER A 418 7.27 -34.35 -17.16
CA SER A 418 6.37 -33.59 -18.02
C SER A 418 6.86 -33.56 -19.46
N GLY A 419 6.01 -33.16 -20.39
CA GLY A 419 6.42 -32.97 -21.78
C GLY A 419 5.45 -32.11 -22.56
N VAL A 420 5.93 -31.55 -23.68
CA VAL A 420 5.11 -30.78 -24.61
C VAL A 420 4.88 -31.56 -25.90
N LYS A 421 3.71 -31.41 -26.50
CA LYS A 421 3.37 -32.05 -27.78
C LYS A 421 4.25 -31.52 -28.92
N SER A 422 4.60 -30.23 -28.88
CA SER A 422 5.48 -29.60 -29.85
C SER A 422 6.60 -28.86 -29.11
N PRO A 423 7.87 -29.28 -29.24
CA PRO A 423 9.00 -28.60 -28.63
C PRO A 423 9.09 -27.14 -29.04
N SER A 424 9.15 -26.25 -28.06
CA SER A 424 9.28 -24.81 -28.28
C SER A 424 9.92 -24.15 -27.06
N ALA A 425 10.40 -22.92 -27.23
CA ALA A 425 10.72 -22.09 -26.09
C ALA A 425 9.43 -21.83 -25.28
N PRO A 426 9.48 -21.86 -23.94
CA PRO A 426 8.37 -21.42 -23.12
C PRO A 426 8.09 -19.93 -23.39
N THR A 427 6.87 -19.63 -23.79
CA THR A 427 6.40 -18.26 -24.08
C THR A 427 5.54 -17.75 -22.94
N GLY A 428 5.73 -16.49 -22.53
CA GLY A 428 5.00 -15.92 -21.39
C GLY A 428 5.53 -16.37 -20.03
N CYS A 429 6.69 -17.05 -20.02
CA CYS A 429 7.38 -17.50 -18.82
C CYS A 429 8.48 -16.52 -18.46
N GLY A 430 8.35 -16.01 -17.24
CA GLY A 430 9.19 -14.97 -16.67
C GLY A 430 8.47 -14.35 -15.48
N PRO A 431 9.20 -13.59 -14.66
CA PRO A 431 8.61 -12.96 -13.50
C PRO A 431 7.45 -12.07 -13.93
N LYS A 432 6.34 -12.18 -13.19
CA LYS A 432 5.14 -11.36 -13.36
C LYS A 432 5.38 -9.94 -12.85
N LEU A 433 6.28 -9.79 -11.87
CA LEU A 433 6.76 -8.51 -11.38
C LEU A 433 8.26 -8.63 -11.06
N THR A 434 9.04 -7.67 -11.55
CA THR A 434 10.46 -7.52 -11.20
C THR A 434 10.68 -6.13 -10.65
N CYS A 435 11.34 -6.07 -9.50
CA CYS A 435 11.77 -4.85 -8.84
C CYS A 435 13.28 -4.76 -8.83
N THR A 436 13.84 -3.63 -9.26
CA THR A 436 15.27 -3.44 -9.45
C THR A 436 15.80 -2.22 -8.73
N VAL A 437 17.05 -2.30 -8.29
CA VAL A 437 17.87 -1.16 -7.88
C VAL A 437 19.13 -1.14 -8.72
N ASP A 438 19.32 -0.07 -9.50
CA ASP A 438 20.55 0.16 -10.27
C ASP A 438 21.58 0.80 -9.32
N TYR A 439 22.23 -0.02 -8.51
CA TYR A 439 23.20 0.43 -7.51
C TYR A 439 24.52 0.86 -8.17
N ALA A 440 25.05 1.98 -7.68
CA ALA A 440 26.41 2.42 -7.91
C ALA A 440 26.97 2.99 -6.60
N PRO A 441 28.23 2.69 -6.23
CA PRO A 441 28.83 3.26 -5.03
C PRO A 441 28.94 4.80 -5.15
N PRO A 442 28.85 5.53 -4.03
CA PRO A 442 28.92 6.98 -4.04
C PRO A 442 30.26 7.45 -4.61
N THR A 443 30.23 8.40 -5.55
CA THR A 443 31.45 9.03 -6.10
C THR A 443 32.03 10.09 -5.16
N ASN A 444 31.22 10.60 -4.22
CA ASN A 444 31.60 11.58 -3.21
C ASN A 444 31.15 11.10 -1.83
N ALA A 445 32.09 10.60 -1.03
CA ALA A 445 31.82 10.11 0.32
C ALA A 445 31.38 11.21 1.31
N SER A 446 31.57 12.49 0.97
CA SER A 446 31.19 13.63 1.80
C SER A 446 29.83 14.22 1.42
N ALA A 447 29.15 13.70 0.38
CA ALA A 447 27.81 14.13 0.03
C ALA A 447 26.80 13.73 1.12
N GLY A 448 25.76 14.55 1.38
CA GLY A 448 24.72 14.18 2.34
C GLY A 448 23.95 12.93 1.91
N PHE A 449 23.69 12.81 0.61
CA PHE A 449 23.09 11.64 -0.02
C PHE A 449 23.49 11.55 -1.49
N TYR A 450 23.22 10.41 -2.12
CA TYR A 450 23.30 10.17 -3.54
C TYR A 450 22.07 9.41 -4.01
N GLU A 451 21.80 9.48 -5.32
CA GLU A 451 20.57 9.01 -5.94
C GLU A 451 20.81 7.75 -6.76
N LEU A 452 19.90 6.78 -6.63
CA LEU A 452 19.87 5.51 -7.33
C LEU A 452 18.53 5.36 -8.06
N GLN A 453 18.56 4.79 -9.26
CA GLN A 453 17.32 4.47 -9.96
C GLN A 453 16.75 3.17 -9.40
N VAL A 454 15.45 3.20 -9.09
CA VAL A 454 14.69 2.01 -8.72
C VAL A 454 13.51 1.84 -9.65
N ALA A 455 13.10 0.60 -9.86
CA ALA A 455 11.93 0.27 -10.65
C ALA A 455 11.19 -0.92 -10.05
N CYS A 456 9.89 -1.01 -10.30
CA CYS A 456 9.07 -2.18 -10.07
C CYS A 456 8.05 -2.25 -11.21
N GLY A 457 8.12 -3.29 -12.04
CA GLY A 457 7.29 -3.38 -13.23
C GLY A 457 7.50 -2.17 -14.14
N GLY A 458 6.43 -1.44 -14.43
CA GLY A 458 6.47 -0.21 -15.25
C GLY A 458 6.86 1.05 -14.47
N SER A 459 6.74 1.03 -13.15
CA SER A 459 6.99 2.20 -12.29
C SER A 459 8.47 2.38 -11.98
N LYS A 460 8.91 3.64 -11.93
CA LYS A 460 10.29 4.03 -11.64
C LYS A 460 10.32 5.17 -10.63
N ASP A 461 11.30 5.18 -9.76
CA ASP A 461 11.56 6.29 -8.84
C ASP A 461 13.06 6.45 -8.58
N VAL A 462 13.40 7.45 -7.77
CA VAL A 462 14.75 7.73 -7.30
C VAL A 462 14.85 7.46 -5.81
N LEU A 463 15.65 6.46 -5.46
CA LEU A 463 16.03 6.15 -4.09
C LEU A 463 17.22 7.01 -3.68
N ARG A 464 17.15 7.63 -2.50
CA ARG A 464 18.29 8.32 -1.89
C ARG A 464 18.93 7.45 -0.81
N LEU A 465 20.25 7.32 -0.86
CA LEU A 465 21.08 6.69 0.17
C LEU A 465 22.13 7.68 0.67
N THR A 466 22.56 7.53 1.91
CA THR A 466 23.73 8.24 2.45
C THR A 466 25.00 7.44 2.13
N PRO A 467 26.17 8.08 1.94
CA PRO A 467 27.41 7.36 1.67
C PRO A 467 27.86 6.40 2.78
N THR A 468 27.30 6.50 3.99
CA THR A 468 27.63 5.65 5.14
C THR A 468 26.74 4.41 5.25
N GLU A 469 25.66 4.32 4.48
CA GLU A 469 24.81 3.13 4.46
C GLU A 469 25.51 1.96 3.77
N THR A 470 25.68 0.87 4.51
CA THR A 470 26.31 -0.36 4.01
C THR A 470 25.32 -1.43 3.60
N GLU A 471 24.02 -1.17 3.75
CA GLU A 471 22.93 -2.13 3.53
C GLU A 471 21.79 -1.49 2.75
N LEU A 472 21.27 -2.24 1.79
CA LEU A 472 20.07 -1.90 1.04
C LEU A 472 18.99 -2.93 1.30
N ARG A 473 17.86 -2.48 1.84
CA ARG A 473 16.69 -3.33 2.11
C ARG A 473 15.61 -3.12 1.05
N VAL A 474 15.08 -4.22 0.53
CA VAL A 474 13.85 -4.24 -0.26
C VAL A 474 12.86 -5.16 0.45
N ARG A 475 11.68 -4.62 0.80
CA ARG A 475 10.61 -5.36 1.48
C ARG A 475 9.36 -5.31 0.61
N ALA A 476 8.80 -6.46 0.28
CA ALA A 476 7.60 -6.58 -0.56
C ALA A 476 6.51 -7.33 0.20
N TYR A 477 5.29 -6.81 0.15
CA TYR A 477 4.09 -7.49 0.62
C TYR A 477 3.29 -7.91 -0.60
N LEU A 478 3.08 -9.21 -0.73
CA LEU A 478 2.39 -9.85 -1.85
C LEU A 478 0.99 -10.27 -1.37
N ASP A 479 -0.04 -9.88 -2.10
CA ASP A 479 -1.43 -10.25 -1.80
C ASP A 479 -2.20 -10.52 -3.11
N VAL A 480 -1.97 -11.72 -3.64
CA VAL A 480 -2.61 -12.40 -4.78
C VAL A 480 -2.62 -11.62 -6.11
N THR A 481 -3.20 -10.42 -6.12
CA THR A 481 -3.44 -9.59 -7.31
C THR A 481 -2.57 -8.34 -7.38
N PHE A 482 -1.84 -8.01 -6.30
CA PHE A 482 -0.93 -6.87 -6.27
C PHE A 482 0.19 -7.04 -5.22
N ALA A 483 1.19 -6.17 -5.31
CA ALA A 483 2.32 -6.10 -4.40
C ALA A 483 2.56 -4.66 -3.95
N GLU A 484 2.93 -4.48 -2.68
CA GLU A 484 3.45 -3.22 -2.15
C GLU A 484 4.93 -3.38 -1.85
N VAL A 485 5.78 -2.67 -2.59
CA VAL A 485 7.25 -2.80 -2.51
C VAL A 485 7.87 -1.54 -1.96
N TYR A 486 8.67 -1.71 -0.91
CA TYR A 486 9.29 -0.65 -0.15
C TYR A 486 10.81 -0.76 -0.22
N PHE A 487 11.46 0.27 -0.73
CA PHE A 487 12.91 0.37 -0.80
C PHE A 487 13.43 1.22 0.35
N GLN A 488 14.39 0.68 1.08
CA GLN A 488 15.09 1.30 2.22
C GLN A 488 14.14 2.00 3.20
N GLN A 489 13.33 1.20 3.91
CA GLN A 489 12.35 1.69 4.90
C GLN A 489 11.32 2.66 4.30
N GLY A 490 10.90 2.42 3.06
CA GLY A 490 9.82 3.20 2.45
C GLY A 490 10.25 4.61 2.04
N ARG A 491 11.56 4.82 1.81
CA ARG A 491 12.05 5.99 1.05
C ARG A 491 11.41 6.02 -0.34
N VAL A 492 11.32 4.86 -0.97
CA VAL A 492 10.48 4.68 -2.14
C VAL A 492 9.45 3.60 -1.82
N ALA A 493 8.20 3.86 -2.15
CA ALA A 493 7.12 2.89 -2.11
C ALA A 493 6.50 2.77 -3.51
N ILE A 494 6.23 1.55 -3.95
CA ILE A 494 5.61 1.26 -5.23
C ILE A 494 4.54 0.19 -5.06
N THR A 495 3.29 0.53 -5.37
CA THR A 495 2.14 -0.39 -5.38
C THR A 495 1.90 -0.88 -6.81
N GLU A 496 2.09 -2.17 -7.10
CA GLU A 496 2.04 -2.70 -8.47
C GLU A 496 1.13 -3.91 -8.62
N VAL A 497 0.53 -4.04 -9.80
CA VAL A 497 -0.30 -5.21 -10.12
C VAL A 497 0.59 -6.42 -10.36
N VAL A 498 0.26 -7.53 -9.74
CA VAL A 498 0.91 -8.82 -9.98
C VAL A 498 -0.12 -9.94 -9.82
N GLN A 499 -0.19 -10.86 -10.77
CA GLN A 499 -1.10 -12.00 -10.66
C GLN A 499 -0.29 -13.21 -10.19
N LEU A 500 -0.46 -13.57 -8.92
CA LEU A 500 0.23 -14.67 -8.27
C LEU A 500 -0.70 -15.86 -8.12
N ALA A 501 -0.18 -17.02 -8.42
CA ALA A 501 -0.84 -18.31 -8.28
C ALA A 501 -0.16 -19.15 -7.18
N ASP A 502 -0.74 -20.31 -6.85
CA ASP A 502 -0.14 -21.23 -5.88
C ASP A 502 1.27 -21.67 -6.25
N ASP A 503 1.58 -21.58 -7.53
CA ASP A 503 2.83 -21.98 -8.11
C ASP A 503 3.78 -20.79 -8.41
N SER A 504 3.46 -19.59 -7.94
CA SER A 504 4.38 -18.46 -8.04
C SER A 504 5.62 -18.65 -7.15
N GLY A 505 6.77 -18.24 -7.67
CA GLY A 505 8.06 -18.26 -7.00
C GLY A 505 8.60 -16.86 -6.69
N VAL A 506 9.72 -16.83 -5.98
CA VAL A 506 10.50 -15.63 -5.69
C VAL A 506 11.94 -15.90 -6.11
N SER A 507 12.57 -14.95 -6.78
CA SER A 507 14.00 -15.00 -7.08
C SER A 507 14.68 -13.68 -6.83
N ILE A 508 15.96 -13.75 -6.51
CA ILE A 508 16.85 -12.60 -6.42
C ILE A 508 18.00 -12.75 -7.40
N GLU A 509 18.46 -11.64 -7.96
CA GLU A 509 19.52 -11.62 -8.96
C GLU A 509 20.42 -10.40 -8.79
N SER A 510 21.69 -10.56 -9.13
CA SER A 510 22.60 -9.46 -9.40
C SER A 510 23.06 -9.51 -10.84
N GLU A 511 23.15 -8.35 -11.51
CA GLU A 511 23.68 -8.22 -12.86
C GLU A 511 24.80 -7.16 -12.86
N GLY A 512 25.97 -7.54 -13.36
CA GLY A 512 27.16 -6.68 -13.45
C GLY A 512 28.28 -7.08 -12.47
N ALA A 513 27.93 -7.53 -11.27
CA ALA A 513 28.88 -8.11 -10.31
C ALA A 513 28.20 -9.15 -9.40
N ASP A 514 29.02 -10.01 -8.78
CA ASP A 514 28.56 -10.87 -7.69
C ASP A 514 28.16 -9.99 -6.50
N ALA A 515 27.11 -10.39 -5.78
CA ALA A 515 26.56 -9.62 -4.67
C ALA A 515 26.33 -10.49 -3.43
N THR A 516 26.62 -9.94 -2.25
CA THR A 516 26.34 -10.63 -0.98
C THR A 516 25.00 -10.18 -0.42
N VAL A 517 24.15 -11.14 -0.08
CA VAL A 517 22.88 -10.90 0.60
C VAL A 517 23.09 -11.16 2.08
N LYS A 518 22.89 -10.13 2.91
CA LYS A 518 22.97 -10.25 4.37
C LYS A 518 21.86 -11.16 4.91
N SER A 519 20.66 -11.03 4.36
CA SER A 519 19.52 -11.88 4.69
C SER A 519 18.46 -11.80 3.60
N ALA A 520 17.86 -12.93 3.25
CA ALA A 520 16.63 -13.03 2.50
C ALA A 520 15.65 -13.87 3.34
N THR A 521 14.48 -13.32 3.65
CA THR A 521 13.48 -13.96 4.50
C THR A 521 12.08 -13.86 3.88
N ILE A 522 11.30 -14.94 3.98
CA ILE A 522 9.92 -14.99 3.51
C ILE A 522 9.02 -15.43 4.66
N PHE A 523 8.02 -14.62 4.96
CA PHE A 523 6.96 -14.92 5.93
C PHE A 523 5.63 -15.08 5.19
N PRO A 524 4.95 -16.24 5.29
CA PRO A 524 3.54 -16.32 4.93
C PRO A 524 2.74 -15.31 5.77
N MET A 525 1.76 -14.63 5.18
CA MET A 525 0.94 -13.65 5.89
C MET A 525 -0.44 -14.23 6.19
N ASN A 526 -0.85 -14.16 7.45
CA ASN A 526 -2.15 -14.60 7.92
C ASN A 526 -3.25 -13.64 7.44
N SER A 527 -4.47 -14.18 7.36
CA SER A 527 -5.63 -13.40 6.95
C SER A 527 -5.97 -12.28 7.94
N ILE A 528 -6.30 -11.10 7.40
CA ILE A 528 -6.83 -9.98 8.18
C ILE A 528 -8.33 -10.11 8.49
N TRP A 529 -9.02 -11.09 7.91
CA TRP A 529 -10.45 -11.26 8.11
C TRP A 529 -10.76 -11.66 9.54
N THR A 530 -11.52 -10.81 10.23
CA THR A 530 -11.88 -11.00 11.63
C THR A 530 -13.39 -10.82 11.86
N THR A 531 -13.84 -11.24 13.05
CA THR A 531 -15.23 -11.10 13.50
C THR A 531 -15.42 -9.79 14.28
N PRO A 532 -16.61 -9.17 14.26
CA PRO A 532 -16.90 -8.01 15.09
C PRO A 532 -16.62 -8.26 16.58
N GLU A 533 -16.87 -9.47 17.07
CA GLU A 533 -16.60 -9.89 18.45
C GLU A 533 -15.11 -9.89 18.77
N ALA A 534 -14.27 -10.34 17.82
CA ALA A 534 -12.82 -10.28 17.97
C ALA A 534 -12.31 -8.82 17.99
N VAL A 535 -12.87 -7.95 17.14
CA VAL A 535 -12.54 -6.50 17.18
C VAL A 535 -12.93 -5.88 18.52
N ARG A 536 -14.12 -6.19 19.06
CA ARG A 536 -14.56 -5.70 20.37
C ARG A 536 -13.69 -6.18 21.52
N LYS A 537 -13.14 -7.40 21.43
CA LYS A 537 -12.23 -7.98 22.43
C LYS A 537 -10.78 -7.52 22.31
N ALA A 538 -10.41 -6.88 21.20
CA ALA A 538 -9.05 -6.41 21.00
C ALA A 538 -8.69 -5.35 22.05
N ALA A 539 -7.46 -5.38 22.55
CA ALA A 539 -6.96 -4.35 23.45
C ALA A 539 -7.03 -2.99 22.76
N ARG A 540 -7.62 -2.00 23.41
CA ARG A 540 -7.82 -0.66 22.86
C ARG A 540 -6.86 0.30 23.52
N VAL A 541 -6.21 1.12 22.71
CA VAL A 541 -5.39 2.23 23.18
C VAL A 541 -6.31 3.44 23.30
N TYR A 542 -6.83 3.66 24.51
CA TYR A 542 -7.52 4.90 24.85
C TYR A 542 -6.52 5.83 25.54
N HIS A 543 -6.41 7.06 25.05
CA HIS A 543 -5.69 8.14 25.72
C HIS A 543 -6.66 9.09 26.41
#